data_AF-A0A7C7LPZ9-F1
#
_entry.id   AF-A0A7C7LPZ9-F1
#
_cell.length_a   1.000
_cell.length_b   1.000
_cell.length_c   1.000
_cell.angle_alpha   90.00
_cell.angle_beta   90.00
_cell.angle_gamma   90.00
#
_symmetry.space_group_name_H-M   'P 1'
#
loop_
_entity.id
_entity.type
_entity.pdbx_description
1 polymer ?
#
loop_
_entity_poly.entity_id
_entity_poly.type
_entity_poly.pdbx_seq_one_letter_code
_entity_poly.pdbx_strand_id
1 'polypeptide(L)' 'MNGVPLFEVSKLLRHSSIQMTERYAHLGPDHLHNAVANLGFSAH' A
#
# COMPACT_ATOMS: atom_id res chain seq x y z
N MET A 1 -12.26 7.30 0.56
CA MET A 1 -12.59 6.11 -0.27
C MET A 1 -11.51 5.09 -0.04
N ASN A 2 -11.86 3.87 0.37
CA ASN A 2 -10.90 2.83 0.74
C ASN A 2 -10.15 2.36 -0.52
N GLY A 3 -8.89 2.77 -0.67
CA GLY A 3 -8.02 2.24 -1.72
C GLY A 3 -7.83 0.73 -1.57
N VAL A 4 -7.56 0.03 -2.67
CA VAL A 4 -7.27 -1.41 -2.67
C VAL A 4 -5.81 -1.62 -2.29
N PRO A 5 -5.47 -2.56 -1.38
CA PRO A 5 -4.09 -2.88 -1.04
C PRO A 5 -3.27 -3.29 -2.27
N LEU A 6 -2.03 -2.79 -2.39
CA LEU A 6 -1.15 -3.14 -3.51
C LEU A 6 -0.90 -4.66 -3.62
N PHE A 7 -0.97 -5.38 -2.50
CA PHE A 7 -0.87 -6.84 -2.52
C PHE A 7 -2.02 -7.50 -3.28
N GLU A 8 -3.25 -7.03 -3.09
CA GLU A 8 -4.43 -7.54 -3.81
C GLU A 8 -4.33 -7.21 -5.30
N VAL A 9 -3.90 -5.98 -5.63
CA VAL A 9 -3.62 -5.57 -7.02
C VAL A 9 -2.56 -6.48 -7.65
N SER A 10 -1.50 -6.82 -6.91
CA SER A 10 -0.44 -7.71 -7.38
C SER A 10 -0.95 -9.12 -7.69
N LYS A 11 -1.86 -9.65 -6.87
CA LYS A 11 -2.48 -10.96 -7.09
C LYS A 11 -3.42 -10.94 -8.30
N LEU A 12 -4.23 -9.89 -8.44
CA LEU A 12 -5.15 -9.71 -9.56
C LEU A 12 -4.39 -9.63 -10.90
N LEU A 13 -3.30 -8.87 -10.95
CA LEU A 13 -2.48 -8.70 -12.16
C LEU A 13 -1.48 -9.83 -12.38
N ARG A 14 -1.40 -10.80 -11.45
CA ARG A 14 -0.46 -11.94 -11.48
C ARG A 14 1.00 -11.51 -11.67
N HIS A 15 1.39 -10.40 -11.04
CA HIS A 15 2.77 -9.94 -11.06
C HIS A 15 3.67 -10.90 -10.28
N SER A 16 4.84 -11.19 -10.85
CA SER A 16 5.85 -12.07 -10.25
C SER A 16 6.62 -11.40 -9.12
N SER A 17 6.63 -10.08 -9.05
CA SER A 17 7.27 -9.28 -8.00
C SER A 17 6.42 -8.07 -7.64
N ILE A 18 6.45 -7.66 -6.36
CA ILE A 18 5.74 -6.47 -5.88
C ILE A 18 6.25 -5.18 -6.54
N GLN A 19 7.52 -5.15 -6.96
CA GLN A 19 8.13 -4.00 -7.66
C GLN A 19 7.38 -3.62 -8.95
N MET A 20 6.79 -4.60 -9.64
CA MET A 20 5.97 -4.34 -10.82
C MET A 20 4.65 -3.62 -10.46
N THR A 21 4.15 -3.83 -9.25
CA THR A 21 2.91 -3.26 -8.71
C THR A 21 3.14 -1.92 -8.00
N GLU A 22 4.35 -1.63 -7.52
CA GLU A 22 4.73 -0.35 -6.90
C GLU A 22 4.50 0.86 -7.82
N ARG A 23 4.51 0.65 -9.14
CA ARG A 23 4.11 1.68 -10.11
C ARG A 23 2.71 2.23 -9.87
N TYR A 24 1.84 1.54 -9.14
CA TYR A 24 0.49 2.00 -8.77
C TYR A 24 0.40 2.59 -7.36
N ALA A 25 1.49 2.63 -6.60
CA ALA A 25 1.50 3.15 -5.23
C ALA A 25 1.02 4.62 -5.16
N HIS A 26 1.31 5.41 -6.19
CA HIS A 26 0.89 6.81 -6.31
C HIS A 26 -0.62 6.98 -6.53
N LEU A 27 -1.35 5.92 -6.90
CA LEU A 27 -2.81 5.98 -7.09
C LEU A 27 -3.57 5.86 -5.77
N GLY A 28 -2.90 5.42 -4.70
CA GLY A 28 -3.49 5.38 -3.37
C GLY A 28 -3.44 6.76 -2.71
N PRO A 29 -4.57 7.29 -2.19
CA PRO A 29 -4.54 8.49 -1.35
C PRO A 29 -3.93 8.14 0.02
N ASP A 30 -2.90 8.88 0.46
CA ASP A 30 -2.29 9.06 1.81
C ASP A 30 -2.43 7.95 2.88
N HIS A 31 -2.63 6.69 2.49
CA HIS A 31 -2.90 5.60 3.42
C HIS A 31 -1.67 5.26 4.28
N LEU A 32 -0.48 5.73 3.87
CA LEU A 32 0.75 5.64 4.65
C LEU A 32 0.61 6.31 6.02
N HIS A 33 -0.10 7.45 6.12
CA HIS A 33 -0.27 8.14 7.40
C HIS A 33 -1.12 7.31 8.37
N ASN A 34 -2.18 6.66 7.88
CA ASN A 34 -3.02 5.79 8.71
C ASN A 34 -2.30 4.49 9.09
N ALA A 35 -1.52 3.91 8.17
CA ALA A 35 -0.72 2.72 8.45
C ALA A 35 0.34 3.01 9.52
N VAL A 36 1.05 4.14 9.43
CA VAL A 36 2.03 4.57 10.44
C VAL A 36 1.36 4.89 11.77
N ALA A 37 0.21 5.55 11.77
CA ALA A 37 -0.55 5.82 12.99
C ALA A 37 -1.00 4.53 13.70
N ASN A 38 -1.40 3.50 12.93
CA ASN A 38 -1.82 2.21 13.48
C ASN A 38 -0.66 1.32 13.93
N LEU A 39 0.58 1.58 13.48
CA LEU A 39 1.77 0.85 13.92
C LEU A 39 2.27 1.30 15.31
N GLY A 40 1.62 2.29 15.94
CA GLY A 40 1.91 2.68 17.31
C GLY A 40 3.32 3.26 17.50
N PHE A 41 3.91 3.86 16.47
CA PHE A 41 5.22 4.48 16.55
C PHE A 41 5.14 5.74 17.43
N SER A 42 5.27 5.57 18.74
CA SER A 42 5.51 6.66 19.68
C SER A 42 7.01 6.86 19.75
N ALA A 43 7.51 7.89 19.06
CA ALA A 43 8.87 8.37 19.29
C ALA A 43 8.89 8.99 20.68
N HIS A 44 9.59 8.34 21.61
CA HIS A 44 9.92 8.88 22.93
C HIS A 44 11.21 9.68 22.87
#